data_AF-A0AAW9B6G2-F1
#
_entry.id   AF-A0AAW9B6G2-F1
#
_cell.length_a   1.000
_cell.length_b   1.000
_cell.length_c   1.000
_cell.angle_alpha   90.00
_cell.angle_beta   90.00
_cell.angle_gamma   90.00
#
_symmetry.space_group_name_H-M   'P 1'
#
loop_
_entity.id
_entity.type
_entity.pdbx_description
1 polymer ?
#
loop_
_entity_poly.entity_id
_entity_poly.type
_entity_poly.pdbx_seq_one_letter_code
_entity_poly.pdbx_strand_id
1 'polypeptide(L)'
;MNPATLWRSVFMPRQPQWTRTQQRQADILSLFTFIAFLVGIYSVIKWFKHGHESLILTSVILITLELISASSLKWFKQPALSLNLGFVGMSVHALNIIYQSGGVVDSTQTYWVPLLV
;
A
#
# COMPACT_ATOMS: atom_id res chain seq x y z
N MET A 1 -11.77 19.21 -4.78
CA MET A 1 -10.98 18.19 -5.52
C MET A 1 -10.98 16.90 -4.71
N ASN A 2 -11.09 15.73 -5.36
CA ASN A 2 -11.06 14.44 -4.68
C ASN A 2 -9.60 14.07 -4.30
N PRO A 3 -9.28 13.71 -3.04
CA PRO A 3 -7.93 13.32 -2.62
C PRO A 3 -7.30 12.24 -3.52
N ALA A 4 -8.08 11.26 -3.96
CA ALA A 4 -7.61 10.21 -4.86
C ALA A 4 -7.23 10.77 -6.24
N THR A 5 -7.97 11.77 -6.74
CA THR A 5 -7.62 12.45 -8.02
C THR A 5 -6.35 13.29 -7.89
N LEU A 6 -6.10 13.85 -6.70
CA LEU A 6 -4.86 14.58 -6.43
C LEU A 6 -3.67 13.62 -6.37
N TRP A 7 -3.79 12.51 -5.63
CA TRP A 7 -2.77 11.45 -5.62
C TRP A 7 -2.43 10.96 -7.02
N ARG A 8 -3.47 10.63 -7.80
CA ARG A 8 -3.34 10.27 -9.21
C ARG A 8 -2.58 11.33 -10.00
N SER A 9 -2.94 12.61 -9.88
CA SER A 9 -2.28 13.69 -10.63
C SER A 9 -0.80 13.86 -10.28
N VAL A 10 -0.41 13.54 -9.05
CA VAL A 10 0.98 13.63 -8.57
C VAL A 10 1.82 12.47 -9.09
N PHE A 11 1.26 11.25 -9.09
CA PHE A 11 1.99 10.00 -9.32
C PHE A 11 1.74 9.33 -10.68
N MET A 12 0.78 9.80 -11.49
CA MET A 12 0.63 9.33 -12.86
C MET A 12 1.63 9.99 -13.82
N PRO A 13 2.16 9.23 -14.81
CA PRO A 13 2.87 9.83 -15.92
C PRO A 13 1.91 10.64 -16.80
N ARG A 14 2.38 11.79 -17.33
CA ARG A 14 1.55 12.71 -18.15
C ARG A 14 1.28 12.19 -19.58
N GLN A 15 2.21 11.42 -20.14
CA GLN A 15 2.12 10.87 -21.50
C GLN A 15 2.69 9.45 -21.56
N PRO A 16 2.00 8.46 -20.99
CA PRO A 16 2.37 7.07 -21.21
C PRO A 16 1.88 6.59 -22.58
N GLN A 17 2.74 5.91 -23.35
CA GLN A 17 2.32 5.13 -24.53
C GLN A 17 1.80 3.76 -24.08
N TRP A 18 0.85 3.74 -23.14
CA TRP A 18 0.29 2.52 -22.58
C TRP A 18 -0.91 2.03 -23.39
N THR A 19 -1.08 0.70 -23.45
CA THR A 19 -2.33 0.11 -23.93
C THR A 19 -3.48 0.42 -22.97
N ARG A 20 -4.74 0.27 -23.42
CA ARG A 20 -5.92 0.45 -22.56
C ARG A 20 -5.86 -0.41 -21.29
N THR A 21 -5.34 -1.64 -21.40
CA THR A 21 -5.20 -2.56 -20.27
C THR A 21 -4.17 -2.06 -19.26
N GLN A 22 -3.00 -1.59 -19.74
CA GLN A 22 -1.96 -1.02 -18.88
C GLN A 22 -2.43 0.26 -18.19
N GLN A 23 -3.16 1.11 -18.91
CA GLN A 23 -3.76 2.32 -18.32
C GLN A 23 -4.72 1.96 -17.19
N ARG A 24 -5.65 1.02 -17.43
CA ARG A 24 -6.58 0.54 -16.39
C ARG A 24 -5.84 -0.04 -15.18
N GLN A 25 -4.81 -0.84 -15.42
CA GLN A 25 -4.00 -1.42 -14.35
C GLN A 25 -3.29 -0.34 -13.52
N ALA A 26 -2.71 0.65 -14.18
CA ALA A 26 -2.04 1.76 -13.50
C ALA A 26 -3.03 2.65 -12.72
N ASP A 27 -4.29 2.76 -13.18
CA ASP A 27 -5.36 3.46 -12.46
C ASP A 27 -5.76 2.73 -11.17
N ILE A 28 -5.91 1.40 -11.26
CA ILE A 28 -6.17 0.53 -10.09
C ILE A 28 -5.00 0.62 -9.10
N LEU A 29 -3.75 0.54 -9.59
CA LEU A 29 -2.54 0.67 -8.78
C LEU A 29 -2.44 2.02 -8.08
N SER A 30 -2.78 3.10 -8.78
CA SER A 30 -2.78 4.44 -8.18
C SER A 30 -3.79 4.55 -7.04
N LEU A 31 -4.96 3.94 -7.18
CA LEU A 31 -5.96 3.90 -6.10
C LEU A 31 -5.51 2.99 -4.96
N PHE A 32 -4.97 1.81 -5.27
CA PHE A 32 -4.46 0.85 -4.29
C PHE A 32 -3.37 1.48 -3.42
N THR A 33 -2.34 2.07 -4.03
CA THR A 33 -1.22 2.72 -3.32
C THR A 33 -1.69 3.87 -2.45
N PHE A 34 -2.70 4.63 -2.91
CA PHE A 34 -3.31 5.69 -2.11
C PHE A 34 -4.01 5.14 -0.86
N ILE A 35 -4.83 4.10 -1.01
CA ILE A 35 -5.55 3.48 0.11
C ILE A 35 -4.56 2.86 1.09
N ALA A 36 -3.57 2.10 0.60
CA ALA A 36 -2.53 1.49 1.41
C ALA A 36 -1.71 2.53 2.19
N PHE A 37 -1.39 3.67 1.56
CA PHE A 37 -0.78 4.82 2.22
C PHE A 37 -1.63 5.37 3.38
N LEU A 38 -2.95 5.55 3.16
CA LEU A 38 -3.87 5.98 4.22
C LEU A 38 -3.97 4.95 5.36
N VAL A 39 -3.99 3.66 5.03
CA VAL A 39 -3.95 2.56 6.00
C VAL A 39 -2.69 2.65 6.84
N GLY A 40 -1.53 2.87 6.22
CA GLY A 40 -0.26 3.07 6.93
C GLY A 40 -0.32 4.25 7.91
N ILE A 41 -0.82 5.41 7.48
CA ILE A 41 -0.98 6.58 8.36
C ILE A 41 -1.89 6.26 9.54
N TYR A 42 -3.05 5.67 9.26
CA TYR A 42 -4.00 5.28 10.29
C TYR A 42 -3.38 4.30 11.29
N SER A 43 -2.64 3.31 10.79
CA SER A 43 -1.98 2.30 11.59
C SER A 43 -0.91 2.91 12.51
N VAL A 44 -0.08 3.84 12.01
CA VAL A 44 0.84 4.62 12.86
C VAL A 44 0.08 5.30 14.00
N ILE A 45 -0.97 6.07 13.69
CA ILE A 45 -1.74 6.82 14.69
C ILE A 45 -2.36 5.88 15.73
N LYS A 46 -2.90 4.74 15.28
CA LYS A 46 -3.51 3.73 16.14
C LYS A 46 -2.49 3.14 17.10
N TRP A 47 -1.37 2.63 16.59
CA TRP A 47 -0.42 1.85 17.38
C TRP A 47 0.53 2.73 18.21
N PHE A 48 0.74 3.99 17.81
CA PHE A 48 1.45 4.97 18.62
C PHE A 48 0.80 5.16 19.99
N LYS A 49 -0.53 5.11 20.08
CA LYS A 49 -1.26 5.23 21.35
C LYS A 49 -1.22 3.98 22.24
N HIS A 50 -0.84 2.83 21.68
CA HIS A 50 -0.90 1.53 22.36
C HIS A 50 0.49 0.91 22.63
N GLY A 51 1.58 1.61 22.31
CA GLY A 51 2.94 1.18 22.63
C GLY A 51 3.48 0.01 21.79
N HIS A 52 2.83 -0.35 20.68
CA HIS A 52 3.30 -1.44 19.81
C HIS A 52 4.33 -0.94 18.79
N GLU A 53 5.58 -0.79 19.23
CA GLU A 53 6.68 -0.25 18.41
C GLU A 53 6.90 -0.99 17.09
N SER A 54 6.78 -2.32 17.09
CA SER A 54 6.91 -3.15 15.88
C SER A 54 5.85 -2.80 14.83
N LEU A 55 4.60 -2.53 15.24
CA LEU A 55 3.52 -2.15 14.33
C LEU A 55 3.70 -0.74 13.79
N ILE A 56 4.23 0.16 14.60
CA ILE A 56 4.60 1.51 14.15
C ILE A 56 5.69 1.41 13.08
N LEU A 57 6.74 0.62 13.32
CA LEU A 57 7.83 0.41 12.37
C LEU A 57 7.31 -0.14 11.03
N THR A 58 6.51 -1.22 11.05
CA THR A 58 5.99 -1.78 9.79
C THR A 58 4.98 -0.85 9.10
N SER A 59 4.29 0.03 9.85
CA SER A 59 3.43 1.07 9.25
C SER A 59 4.25 2.13 8.51
N VAL A 60 5.39 2.55 9.08
CA VAL A 60 6.30 3.51 8.42
C VAL A 60 6.94 2.87 7.17
N ILE A 61 7.32 1.59 7.26
CA ILE A 61 7.81 0.83 6.10
C ILE A 61 6.73 0.77 5.01
N LEU A 62 5.47 0.46 5.37
CA LEU A 62 4.34 0.46 4.46
C LEU A 62 4.20 1.83 3.77
N ILE A 63 4.11 2.92 4.52
CA ILE A 63 3.99 4.29 3.96
C ILE A 63 5.11 4.57 2.96
N THR A 64 6.35 4.22 3.32
CA THR A 64 7.53 4.47 2.48
C THR A 64 7.46 3.66 1.20
N LEU A 65 7.11 2.37 1.28
CA LEU A 65 6.97 1.49 0.11
C LEU A 65 5.83 1.93 -0.80
N GLU A 66 4.70 2.41 -0.27
CA GLU A 66 3.61 2.92 -1.09
C GLU A 66 3.98 4.22 -1.82
N LEU A 67 4.75 5.11 -1.19
CA LEU A 67 5.28 6.30 -1.84
C LEU A 67 6.29 5.95 -2.94
N ILE A 68 7.19 4.99 -2.70
CA ILE A 68 8.13 4.49 -3.72
C ILE A 68 7.37 3.81 -4.86
N SER A 69 6.37 2.99 -4.53
CA SER A 69 5.51 2.31 -5.50
C SER A 69 4.78 3.31 -6.40
N ALA A 70 4.07 4.28 -5.81
CA ALA A 70 3.37 5.30 -6.57
C ALA A 70 4.35 6.15 -7.42
N SER A 71 5.53 6.49 -6.89
CA SER A 71 6.57 7.19 -7.64
C SER A 71 7.13 6.36 -8.81
N SER A 72 7.17 5.03 -8.65
CA SER A 72 7.65 4.14 -9.70
C SER A 72 6.73 4.12 -10.94
N LEU A 73 5.42 4.32 -10.76
CA LEU A 73 4.48 4.51 -11.87
C LEU A 73 4.83 5.76 -12.69
N LYS A 74 5.23 6.84 -12.01
CA LYS A 74 5.59 8.11 -12.65
C LYS A 74 6.88 8.04 -13.43
N TRP A 75 7.94 7.53 -12.80
CA TRP A 75 9.30 7.61 -13.33
C TRP A 75 9.67 6.43 -14.21
N PHE A 76 9.41 5.20 -13.75
CA PHE A 76 9.79 4.00 -14.51
C PHE A 76 8.71 3.57 -15.51
N LYS A 77 7.47 4.06 -15.33
CA LYS A 77 6.32 3.71 -16.18
C LYS A 77 6.08 2.19 -16.26
N GLN A 78 6.46 1.46 -15.21
CA GLN A 78 6.36 0.01 -15.09
C GLN A 78 5.32 -0.37 -14.03
N PRO A 79 4.07 -0.68 -14.43
CA PRO A 79 3.01 -1.04 -13.48
C PRO A 79 3.33 -2.29 -12.63
N ALA A 80 4.04 -3.26 -13.19
CA ALA A 80 4.42 -4.48 -12.48
C ALA A 80 5.37 -4.20 -11.29
N LEU A 81 6.35 -3.31 -11.47
CA LEU A 81 7.27 -2.92 -10.40
C LEU A 81 6.51 -2.23 -9.25
N SER A 82 5.63 -1.28 -9.59
CA SER A 82 4.77 -0.62 -8.62
C SER A 82 3.92 -1.62 -7.85
N LEU A 83 3.29 -2.56 -8.56
CA LEU A 83 2.47 -3.60 -7.93
C LEU A 83 3.26 -4.39 -6.89
N ASN A 84 4.42 -4.92 -7.28
CA ASN A 84 5.23 -5.74 -6.38
C ASN A 84 5.68 -4.94 -5.14
N LEU A 85 6.09 -3.68 -5.30
CA LEU A 85 6.54 -2.85 -4.18
C LEU A 85 5.42 -2.54 -3.19
N GLY A 86 4.24 -2.15 -3.68
CA GLY A 86 3.08 -1.89 -2.81
C GLY A 86 2.61 -3.16 -2.11
N PHE A 87 2.55 -4.28 -2.85
CA PHE A 87 2.13 -5.55 -2.30
C PHE A 87 3.06 -6.07 -1.20
N VAL A 88 4.38 -5.92 -1.37
CA VAL A 88 5.35 -6.27 -0.31
C VAL A 88 5.10 -5.45 0.96
N GLY A 89 4.88 -4.14 0.84
CA GLY A 89 4.57 -3.28 1.99
C GLY A 89 3.31 -3.73 2.72
N MET A 90 2.23 -3.96 1.97
CA MET A 90 0.96 -4.42 2.52
C MET A 90 1.06 -5.79 3.18
N SER A 91 1.72 -6.76 2.53
CA SER A 91 1.92 -8.10 3.07
C SER A 91 2.70 -8.08 4.39
N VAL A 92 3.84 -7.38 4.42
CA VAL A 92 4.67 -7.29 5.63
C VAL A 92 3.89 -6.65 6.77
N HIS A 93 3.18 -5.56 6.51
CA HIS A 93 2.41 -4.88 7.54
C HIS A 93 1.22 -5.72 8.03
N ALA A 94 0.45 -6.32 7.12
CA ALA A 94 -0.69 -7.16 7.44
C ALA A 94 -0.29 -8.41 8.25
N LEU A 95 0.77 -9.10 7.85
CA LEU A 95 1.29 -10.26 8.60
C LEU A 95 1.78 -9.86 9.99
N ASN A 96 2.41 -8.69 10.13
CA ASN A 96 2.81 -8.20 11.45
C ASN A 96 1.60 -7.88 12.34
N ILE A 97 0.52 -7.30 11.77
CA ILE A 97 -0.73 -7.13 12.51
C ILE A 97 -1.24 -8.47 13.02
N ILE A 98 -1.37 -9.46 12.12
CA ILE A 98 -1.88 -10.80 12.48
C ILE A 98 -1.05 -11.38 13.62
N TYR A 99 0.27 -11.33 13.51
CA TYR A 99 1.18 -11.84 14.54
C TYR A 99 0.97 -11.13 15.90
N GLN A 100 0.92 -9.81 15.91
CA GLN A 100 0.84 -9.01 17.13
C GLN A 100 -0.54 -9.04 17.79
N SER A 101 -1.62 -9.33 17.04
CA SER A 101 -2.98 -9.39 17.57
C SER A 101 -3.46 -10.81 17.90
N GLY A 102 -2.55 -11.75 18.16
CA GLY A 102 -2.88 -13.11 18.61
C GLY A 102 -2.57 -14.23 17.61
N GLY A 103 -1.85 -13.91 16.52
CA GLY A 103 -1.47 -14.90 15.52
C GLY A 103 -2.66 -15.43 14.70
N VAL A 104 -2.44 -16.54 13.99
CA VAL A 104 -3.40 -17.09 13.01
C VAL A 104 -4.72 -17.50 13.68
N VAL A 105 -4.68 -18.00 14.91
CA VAL A 105 -5.85 -18.58 15.58
C VAL A 105 -6.74 -17.51 16.20
N ASP A 106 -6.17 -16.53 16.89
CA ASP A 106 -6.94 -15.57 17.70
C ASP A 106 -7.11 -14.20 17.00
N SER A 107 -6.32 -13.90 15.96
CA SER A 107 -6.46 -12.65 15.23
C SER A 107 -7.61 -12.68 14.24
N THR A 108 -8.55 -11.73 14.38
CA THR A 108 -9.60 -11.52 13.37
C THR A 108 -9.04 -11.09 12.01
N GLN A 109 -7.77 -10.67 11.96
CA GLN A 109 -7.10 -10.23 10.73
C GLN A 109 -6.52 -11.40 9.92
N THR A 110 -6.58 -12.64 10.43
CA THR A 110 -6.12 -13.84 9.70
C THR A 110 -6.85 -14.02 8.36
N TYR A 111 -8.09 -13.55 8.24
CA TYR A 111 -8.84 -13.57 6.98
C TYR A 111 -8.23 -12.69 5.88
N TRP A 112 -7.22 -11.88 6.19
CA TRP A 112 -6.46 -11.15 5.18
C TRP A 112 -5.41 -12.01 4.49
N VAL A 113 -4.98 -13.13 5.08
CA VAL A 113 -3.96 -14.02 4.48
C VAL A 113 -4.42 -14.58 3.12
N PRO A 114 -5.66 -15.06 2.94
CA PRO A 114 -6.15 -15.47 1.61
C PRO A 114 -6.24 -14.34 0.58
N LEU A 115 -6.27 -13.06 1.01
CA LEU A 115 -6.25 -11.92 0.09
C LEU A 115 -4.83 -11.58 -0.39
N LEU A 116 -3.80 -12.19 0.22
CA LEU A 116 -2.41 -12.04 -0.17
C LEU A 116 -1.95 -13.04 -1.24
N VAL A 117 -2.76 -14.07 -1.56
CA VAL A 117 -2.46 -15.19 -2.47
C VAL A 117 -3.45 -15.21 -3.62
#